data_AF-A0A2S6UJC8-F1
#
_entry.id   AF-A0A2S6UJC8-F1
#
_cell.length_a   1.000
_cell.length_b   1.000
_cell.length_c   1.000
_cell.angle_alpha   90.00
_cell.angle_beta   90.00
_cell.angle_gamma   90.00
#
_symmetry.space_group_name_H-M   'P 1'
#
loop_
_entity.id
_entity.type
_entity.pdbx_description
1 polymer ?
#
loop_
_entity_poly.entity_id
_entity_poly.type
_entity_poly.pdbx_seq_one_letter_code
_entity_poly.pdbx_strand_id
1 'polypeptide(L)'
;MGRRMATINLALSVFLFGFLKANAAEKSKTVSEMLSLYAAGTEQYRLVNTLIVGATGRALSWANSKLRVEGRNPLYCRPDKLIMNNEQYLLMLKNAVKKNPTLGTYPVNALGMIVLDILIDTFPCSKG
;
A
#
# COMPACT_ATOMS: atom_id res chain seq x y z
N MET A 1 52.87 -23.62 22.38
CA MET A 1 52.36 -22.76 21.29
C MET A 1 51.04 -23.33 20.76
N GLY A 2 49.98 -23.41 21.59
CA GLY A 2 48.75 -24.15 21.22
C GLY A 2 47.46 -23.72 21.91
N ARG A 3 47.52 -22.87 22.95
CA ARG A 3 46.35 -22.37 23.68
C ARG A 3 45.78 -21.04 23.16
N ARG A 4 46.51 -20.32 22.29
CA ARG A 4 46.05 -19.03 21.72
C ARG A 4 45.25 -19.15 20.42
N MET A 5 45.27 -20.30 19.75
CA MET A 5 44.49 -20.52 18.52
C MET A 5 43.06 -21.02 18.76
N ALA A 6 42.76 -21.60 19.92
CA ALA A 6 41.44 -22.14 20.23
C ALA A 6 40.40 -21.03 20.54
N THR A 7 40.84 -19.91 21.13
CA THR A 7 39.94 -18.80 21.51
C THR A 7 39.55 -17.91 20.35
N ILE A 8 40.36 -17.83 19.28
CA ILE A 8 40.04 -17.03 18.09
C ILE A 8 38.98 -17.71 17.22
N ASN A 9 39.00 -19.05 17.13
CA ASN A 9 38.02 -19.79 16.33
C ASN A 9 36.59 -19.77 16.93
N LEU A 10 36.45 -19.69 18.26
CA LEU A 10 35.14 -19.67 18.91
C LEU A 10 34.41 -18.32 18.76
N ALA A 11 35.15 -17.22 18.71
CA ALA A 11 34.59 -15.87 18.56
C ALA A 11 34.08 -15.59 17.14
N LEU A 12 34.73 -16.17 16.12
CA LEU A 12 34.33 -15.99 14.71
C LEU A 12 33.01 -16.74 14.39
N SER A 13 32.79 -17.90 15.02
CA SER A 13 31.55 -18.68 14.87
C SER A 13 30.31 -18.03 15.50
N VAL A 14 30.47 -17.22 16.55
CA VAL A 14 29.34 -16.49 17.18
C VAL A 14 28.93 -15.29 16.34
N PHE A 15 29.86 -14.65 15.63
CA PHE A 15 29.56 -13.51 14.75
C PHE A 15 28.85 -13.95 13.45
N LEU A 16 29.19 -15.12 12.90
CA LEU A 16 28.54 -15.66 11.68
C LEU A 16 27.11 -16.17 11.91
N PHE A 17 26.74 -16.55 13.13
CA PHE A 17 25.36 -16.92 13.48
C PHE A 17 24.49 -15.72 13.91
N GLY A 18 25.10 -14.57 14.24
CA GLY A 18 24.37 -13.36 14.66
C GLY A 18 23.70 -12.59 13.51
N PHE A 19 24.19 -12.73 12.28
CA PHE A 19 23.66 -12.02 11.10
C PHE A 19 22.60 -12.81 10.31
N LEU A 20 22.29 -14.06 10.70
CA LEU A 20 21.26 -14.88 10.06
C LEU A 20 19.87 -14.75 10.71
N LYS A 21 19.61 -13.67 11.44
CA LYS A 21 18.25 -13.39 11.94
C LYS A 21 17.32 -12.96 10.80
N ALA A 22 16.72 -13.98 10.21
CA ALA A 22 15.34 -14.03 9.73
C ALA A 22 14.92 -12.94 8.73
N ASN A 23 14.90 -13.31 7.45
CA ASN A 23 13.83 -12.88 6.55
C ASN A 23 12.51 -13.53 7.03
N ALA A 24 12.00 -13.14 8.20
CA ALA A 24 10.61 -13.41 8.52
C ALA A 24 9.81 -12.49 7.58
N ALA A 25 9.13 -13.06 6.59
CA ALA A 25 8.19 -12.31 5.77
C ALA A 25 7.21 -11.61 6.72
N GLU A 26 7.34 -10.29 6.87
CA GLU A 26 6.47 -9.52 7.73
C GLU A 26 5.06 -9.69 7.18
N LYS A 27 4.19 -10.38 7.92
CA LYS A 27 2.83 -10.67 7.48
C LYS A 27 2.09 -9.34 7.43
N SER A 28 2.05 -8.74 6.23
CA SER A 28 1.34 -7.49 5.99
C SER A 28 -0.13 -7.65 6.39
N LYS A 29 -0.67 -6.66 7.10
CA LYS A 29 -2.11 -6.59 7.36
C LYS A 29 -2.86 -6.58 6.03
N THR A 30 -4.04 -7.16 6.02
CA THR A 30 -4.95 -7.11 4.89
C THR A 30 -5.71 -5.79 4.85
N VAL A 31 -6.29 -5.46 3.69
CA VAL A 31 -7.15 -4.27 3.53
C VAL A 31 -8.36 -4.34 4.45
N SER A 32 -8.98 -5.51 4.63
CA SER A 32 -10.08 -5.68 5.59
C SER A 32 -9.65 -5.41 7.03
N GLU A 33 -8.49 -5.93 7.46
CA GLU A 33 -7.97 -5.64 8.80
C GLU A 33 -7.69 -4.15 8.99
N MET A 34 -7.15 -3.48 7.98
CA MET A 34 -6.97 -2.02 7.98
C MET A 34 -8.30 -1.28 8.14
N LEU A 35 -9.34 -1.68 7.39
CA LEU A 35 -10.68 -1.08 7.47
C LEU A 35 -11.37 -1.36 8.81
N SER A 36 -11.18 -2.55 9.40
CA SER A 36 -11.67 -2.89 10.74
C SER A 36 -10.99 -2.03 11.82
N LEU A 37 -9.67 -1.85 11.72
CA LEU A 37 -8.91 -0.97 12.62
C LEU A 37 -9.31 0.50 12.46
N TYR A 38 -9.62 0.95 11.24
CA TYR A 38 -10.19 2.28 11.02
C TYR A 38 -11.53 2.46 11.74
N ALA A 39 -12.43 1.47 11.65
CA ALA A 39 -13.75 1.56 12.26
C ALA A 39 -13.68 1.58 13.80
N ALA A 40 -12.91 0.67 14.39
CA ALA A 40 -12.77 0.51 15.84
C ALA A 40 -11.73 1.45 16.49
N GLY A 41 -10.88 2.08 15.68
CA GLY A 41 -9.71 2.82 16.15
C GLY A 41 -10.00 4.20 16.71
N THR A 42 -8.96 4.78 17.31
CA THR A 42 -8.94 6.17 17.79
C THR A 42 -9.04 7.16 16.62
N GLU A 43 -9.30 8.42 16.93
CA GLU A 43 -9.25 9.50 15.94
C GLU A 43 -7.91 9.55 15.19
N GLN A 44 -6.80 9.33 15.89
CA GLN A 44 -5.47 9.26 15.27
C GLN A 44 -5.36 8.13 14.26
N TYR A 45 -5.85 6.93 14.58
CA TYR A 45 -5.86 5.81 13.63
C TYR A 45 -6.73 6.09 12.41
N ARG A 46 -7.88 6.75 12.61
CA ARG A 46 -8.76 7.16 11.50
C ARG A 46 -8.07 8.16 10.59
N LEU A 47 -7.45 9.19 11.16
CA LEU A 47 -6.70 10.19 10.42
C LEU A 47 -5.59 9.55 9.57
N VAL A 48 -4.76 8.71 10.17
CA VAL A 48 -3.63 8.05 9.47
C VAL A 48 -4.12 7.19 8.31
N ASN A 49 -5.17 6.38 8.51
CA ASN A 49 -5.69 5.52 7.44
C ASN A 49 -6.34 6.34 6.31
N THR A 50 -7.10 7.39 6.64
CA THR A 50 -7.65 8.33 5.65
C THR A 50 -6.53 8.99 4.85
N LEU A 51 -5.45 9.42 5.52
CA LEU A 51 -4.29 10.01 4.86
C LEU A 51 -3.56 9.01 3.96
N ILE A 52 -3.36 7.76 4.38
CA ILE A 52 -2.67 6.73 3.58
C ILE A 52 -3.44 6.43 2.29
N VAL A 53 -4.75 6.14 2.40
CA VAL A 53 -5.58 5.84 1.23
C VAL A 53 -5.67 7.06 0.32
N GLY A 54 -5.86 8.25 0.90
CA GLY A 54 -5.94 9.49 0.13
C GLY A 54 -4.62 9.92 -0.52
N ALA A 55 -3.47 9.69 0.13
CA ALA A 55 -2.15 9.91 -0.45
C ALA A 55 -1.90 8.97 -1.63
N THR A 56 -2.31 7.72 -1.51
CA THR A 56 -2.26 6.73 -2.60
C THR A 56 -3.07 7.21 -3.81
N GLY A 57 -4.33 7.60 -3.60
CA GLY A 57 -5.19 8.14 -4.66
C GLY A 57 -4.64 9.43 -5.30
N ARG A 58 -4.07 10.34 -4.48
CA ARG A 58 -3.41 11.55 -5.00
C ARG A 58 -2.18 11.24 -5.84
N ALA A 59 -1.33 10.31 -5.41
CA ALA A 59 -0.14 9.92 -6.16
C ALA A 59 -0.52 9.38 -7.54
N LEU A 60 -1.57 8.55 -7.62
CA LEU A 60 -2.14 8.08 -8.89
C LEU A 60 -2.70 9.24 -9.71
N SER A 61 -3.36 10.22 -9.09
CA SER A 61 -3.82 11.43 -9.78
C SER A 61 -2.67 12.26 -10.35
N TRP A 62 -1.53 12.36 -9.67
CA TRP A 62 -0.35 13.06 -10.18
C TRP A 62 0.29 12.29 -11.33
N ALA A 63 0.44 10.97 -11.20
CA ALA A 63 0.91 10.12 -12.29
C ALA A 63 0.02 10.27 -13.53
N ASN A 64 -1.30 10.28 -13.34
CA ASN A 64 -2.27 10.46 -14.41
C ASN A 64 -2.14 11.83 -15.10
N SER A 65 -1.99 12.91 -14.31
CA SER A 65 -1.73 14.25 -14.85
C SER A 65 -0.41 14.34 -15.61
N LYS A 66 0.65 13.68 -15.13
CA LYS A 66 1.95 13.64 -15.80
C LYS A 66 1.84 12.98 -17.18
N LEU A 67 1.12 11.86 -17.28
CA LEU A 67 0.85 11.20 -18.56
C LEU A 67 0.11 12.10 -19.54
N ARG A 68 -0.92 12.82 -19.07
CA ARG A 68 -1.66 13.79 -19.91
C ARG A 68 -0.76 14.90 -20.46
N VAL A 69 0.10 15.48 -19.62
CA VAL A 69 1.05 16.53 -20.04
C VAL A 69 2.07 16.01 -21.06
N GLU A 70 2.45 14.74 -20.96
CA GLU A 70 3.34 14.06 -21.90
C GLU A 70 2.65 13.60 -23.20
N GLY A 71 1.34 13.87 -23.37
CA GLY A 71 0.58 13.39 -24.52
C GLY A 71 0.38 11.88 -24.54
N ARG A 72 0.55 11.20 -23.40
CA ARG A 72 0.36 9.75 -23.23
C ARG A 72 -1.05 9.45 -22.75
N ASN A 73 -1.50 8.22 -23.01
CA ASN A 73 -2.79 7.75 -22.49
C ASN A 73 -2.79 7.78 -20.95
N PRO A 74 -3.82 8.37 -20.32
CA PRO A 74 -3.98 8.33 -18.88
C PRO A 74 -4.26 6.90 -18.38
N LEU A 75 -3.96 6.63 -17.12
CA LEU A 75 -4.33 5.40 -16.42
C LEU A 75 -5.85 5.28 -16.24
N TYR A 76 -6.54 6.40 -16.01
CA TYR A 76 -8.01 6.49 -15.84
C TYR A 76 -8.51 7.89 -16.25
N CYS A 77 -9.80 8.03 -16.57
CA CYS A 77 -10.37 9.24 -17.15
C CYS A 77 -11.36 9.93 -16.21
N ARG A 78 -10.83 10.55 -15.14
CA ARG A 78 -11.63 11.33 -14.19
C ARG A 78 -12.20 12.59 -14.85
N PRO A 79 -13.48 12.94 -14.63
CA PRO A 79 -14.05 14.21 -15.11
C PRO A 79 -13.25 15.43 -14.64
N ASP A 80 -13.03 16.41 -15.52
CA ASP A 80 -12.13 17.55 -15.24
C ASP A 80 -12.58 18.39 -14.02
N LYS A 81 -13.89 18.49 -13.78
CA LYS A 81 -14.45 19.26 -12.66
C LYS A 81 -14.54 18.47 -11.34
N LEU A 82 -14.23 17.18 -11.35
CA LEU A 82 -14.31 16.34 -10.16
C LEU A 82 -13.01 16.46 -9.33
N ILE A 83 -13.13 17.09 -8.17
CA ILE A 83 -12.06 17.15 -7.17
C ILE A 83 -12.27 16.02 -6.16
N MET A 84 -11.19 15.26 -5.90
CA MET A 84 -11.20 14.12 -4.99
C MET A 84 -10.39 14.44 -3.72
N ASN A 85 -11.01 14.31 -2.54
CA ASN A 85 -10.38 14.41 -1.23
C ASN A 85 -10.05 13.02 -0.65
N ASN A 86 -9.41 12.99 0.53
CA ASN A 86 -8.96 11.74 1.16
C ASN A 86 -10.14 10.82 1.51
N GLU A 87 -11.20 11.42 2.03
CA GLU A 87 -12.39 10.74 2.52
C GLU A 87 -13.12 10.05 1.37
N GLN A 88 -13.16 10.68 0.20
CA GLN A 88 -13.74 10.10 -1.01
C GLN A 88 -12.94 8.88 -1.49
N TYR A 89 -11.59 8.92 -1.49
CA TYR A 89 -10.79 7.74 -1.82
C TYR A 89 -11.02 6.59 -0.82
N LEU A 90 -11.07 6.88 0.49
CA LEU A 90 -11.37 5.87 1.51
C LEU A 90 -12.78 5.29 1.34
N LEU A 91 -13.76 6.13 1.02
CA LEU A 91 -15.13 5.69 0.76
C LEU A 91 -15.20 4.78 -0.47
N MET A 92 -14.49 5.12 -1.56
CA MET A 92 -14.39 4.26 -2.74
C MET A 92 -13.79 2.89 -2.40
N LEU A 93 -12.72 2.85 -1.60
CA LEU A 93 -12.12 1.59 -1.12
C LEU A 93 -13.11 0.75 -0.29
N LYS A 94 -13.80 1.37 0.67
CA LYS A 94 -14.82 0.69 1.49
C LYS A 94 -15.94 0.12 0.62
N ASN A 95 -16.41 0.88 -0.35
CA ASN A 95 -17.48 0.44 -1.26
C ASN A 95 -16.99 -0.69 -2.18
N ALA A 96 -15.75 -0.63 -2.66
CA ALA A 96 -15.15 -1.67 -3.47
C ALA A 96 -15.00 -2.99 -2.70
N VAL A 97 -14.51 -2.96 -1.46
CA VAL A 97 -14.42 -4.15 -0.59
C VAL A 97 -15.80 -4.70 -0.24
N LYS A 98 -16.81 -3.84 -0.04
CA LYS A 98 -18.19 -4.28 0.18
C LYS A 98 -18.78 -4.97 -1.07
N LYS A 99 -18.49 -4.45 -2.27
CA LYS A 99 -18.93 -5.01 -3.56
C LYS A 99 -18.20 -6.32 -3.89
N ASN A 100 -16.91 -6.40 -3.58
CA ASN A 100 -16.06 -7.57 -3.82
C ASN A 100 -15.18 -7.85 -2.57
N PRO A 101 -15.64 -8.70 -1.64
CA PRO A 101 -14.93 -9.00 -0.40
C PRO A 101 -13.51 -9.55 -0.58
N THR A 102 -13.20 -10.17 -1.72
CA THR A 102 -11.86 -10.65 -2.05
C THR A 102 -10.84 -9.51 -2.11
N LEU A 103 -11.25 -8.27 -2.46
CA LEU A 103 -10.37 -7.10 -2.37
C LEU A 103 -9.87 -6.85 -0.93
N GLY A 104 -10.68 -7.22 0.05
CA GLY A 104 -10.36 -7.11 1.46
C GLY A 104 -9.28 -8.09 1.93
N THR A 105 -9.05 -9.21 1.22
CA THR A 105 -8.06 -10.23 1.61
C THR A 105 -6.65 -9.90 1.13
N TYR A 106 -6.51 -8.94 0.22
CA TYR A 106 -5.19 -8.51 -0.26
C TYR A 106 -4.43 -7.78 0.85
N PRO A 107 -3.09 -7.91 0.88
CA PRO A 107 -2.26 -7.19 1.83
C PRO A 107 -2.27 -5.68 1.53
N VAL A 108 -2.10 -4.85 2.57
CA VAL A 108 -2.16 -3.38 2.49
C VAL A 108 -1.06 -2.81 1.60
N ASN A 109 0.07 -3.51 1.42
CA ASN A 109 1.09 -3.09 0.46
C ASN A 109 0.60 -3.14 -1.01
N ALA A 110 -0.47 -3.88 -1.31
CA ALA A 110 -1.13 -3.88 -2.62
C ALA A 110 -2.14 -2.73 -2.80
N LEU A 111 -2.30 -1.85 -1.79
CA LEU A 111 -3.30 -0.77 -1.80
C LEU A 111 -3.19 0.13 -3.04
N GLY A 112 -1.97 0.41 -3.53
CA GLY A 112 -1.77 1.19 -4.75
C GLY A 112 -2.47 0.60 -5.98
N MET A 113 -2.31 -0.71 -6.20
CA MET A 113 -2.96 -1.43 -7.30
C MET A 113 -4.47 -1.48 -7.10
N ILE A 114 -4.93 -1.77 -5.89
CA ILE A 114 -6.37 -1.83 -5.58
C ILE A 114 -7.03 -0.48 -5.83
N VAL A 115 -6.44 0.62 -5.36
CA VAL A 115 -6.98 1.97 -5.59
C VAL A 115 -6.95 2.33 -7.07
N LEU A 116 -5.90 1.93 -7.81
CA LEU A 116 -5.84 2.13 -9.25
C LEU A 116 -6.98 1.39 -9.97
N ASP A 117 -7.19 0.11 -9.67
CA ASP A 117 -8.27 -0.70 -10.28
C ASP A 117 -9.65 -0.09 -9.97
N ILE A 118 -9.86 0.40 -8.74
CA ILE A 118 -11.09 1.11 -8.36
C ILE A 118 -11.26 2.38 -9.21
N LEU A 119 -10.19 3.14 -9.44
CA LEU A 119 -10.25 4.35 -10.28
C LEU A 119 -10.52 4.03 -11.75
N ILE A 120 -9.99 2.92 -12.26
CA ILE A 120 -10.26 2.43 -13.61
C ILE A 120 -11.72 2.00 -13.76
N ASP A 121 -12.28 1.24 -12.80
CA ASP A 121 -13.69 0.81 -12.80
C ASP A 121 -14.64 2.02 -12.68
N THR A 122 -14.27 3.01 -11.86
CA THR A 122 -15.11 4.19 -11.61
C THR A 122 -15.02 5.22 -12.75
N PHE A 123 -13.84 5.38 -13.35
CA PHE A 123 -13.55 6.39 -14.37
C PHE A 123 -12.89 5.75 -15.59
N PRO A 124 -13.57 4.83 -16.28
CA PRO A 124 -13.00 4.18 -17.45
C PRO A 124 -12.71 5.23 -18.52
N CYS A 125 -11.54 5.12 -19.15
CA CYS A 125 -11.29 5.84 -20.39
C CYS A 125 -12.13 5.19 -21.48
N SER A 126 -13.07 5.95 -22.06
CA SER A 126 -13.66 5.58 -23.34
C SER A 126 -12.50 5.34 -24.32
N LYS A 127 -12.55 4.23 -25.07
CA LYS A 127 -11.65 4.06 -26.21
C LYS A 127 -11.81 5.30 -27.08
N GLY A 128 -10.75 6.10 -27.19
CA GLY A 128 -10.71 7.26 -28.08
C GLY A 128 -10.95 6.84 -29.52
#